data_AF-A0A094AF08-F1
#
_entry.id   AF-A0A094AF08-F1
#
_cell.length_a   1.000
_cell.length_b   1.000
_cell.length_c   1.000
_cell.angle_alpha   90.00
_cell.angle_beta   90.00
_cell.angle_gamma   90.00
#
_symmetry.space_group_name_H-M   'P 1'
#
loop_
_entity.id
_entity.type
_entity.pdbx_description
1 polymer ?
#
loop_
_entity_poly.entity_id
_entity_poly.type
_entity_poly.pdbx_seq_one_letter_code
_entity_poly.pdbx_strand_id
1 'polypeptide(L)'
;MSTRNLRIESDSEPEQYPTFTELLRRAIVPQLSLDAVRLVWYFRGSLETSLSIMTTAYDTDVLEPYFQHTNGGGSWHIISQPPVSEIVATVDDLEIWESDWKDFHRNHSDPDVSYEESGYAKYGDLPGYDPEKDEDPPHLLKCCNTERPMHKEGGVLVTPSASGNGFVTIHDYVTTVHPWLMRNRQDILDAMNCYEQMPDAEHMDLVVDLIRVDDLGIKEKSEWPQEGRAAIPVAVELAVAEL
;
A
#
# COMPACT_ATOMS: atom_id res chain seq x y z
N MET A 1 37.59 53.48 -16.18
CA MET A 1 36.63 52.44 -16.59
C MET A 1 37.27 51.10 -16.26
N SER A 2 36.82 50.45 -15.19
CA SER A 2 37.29 49.13 -14.76
C SER A 2 36.04 48.30 -14.49
N THR A 3 35.69 47.44 -15.44
CA THR A 3 34.57 46.52 -15.35
C THR A 3 35.06 45.24 -14.69
N ARG A 4 34.62 45.01 -13.45
CA ARG A 4 34.79 43.75 -12.74
C ARG A 4 33.80 42.74 -13.34
N ASN A 5 34.33 41.62 -13.82
CA ASN A 5 33.56 40.42 -14.14
C ASN A 5 33.06 39.80 -12.83
N LEU A 6 31.76 39.88 -12.59
CA LEU A 6 31.08 39.04 -11.61
C LEU A 6 30.77 37.70 -12.28
N ARG A 7 31.55 36.68 -11.92
CA ARG A 7 31.25 35.28 -12.18
C ARG A 7 30.11 34.91 -11.23
N ILE A 8 28.91 34.73 -11.76
CA ILE A 8 27.82 34.12 -11.00
C ILE A 8 28.09 32.62 -11.06
N GLU A 9 28.68 32.09 -9.99
CA GLU A 9 28.69 30.65 -9.74
C GLU A 9 27.27 30.31 -9.25
N SER A 10 26.51 29.58 -10.08
CA SER A 10 25.22 29.01 -9.68
C SER A 10 25.51 27.84 -8.74
N ASP A 11 25.49 28.14 -7.44
CA ASP A 11 25.45 27.14 -6.39
C ASP A 11 24.03 26.59 -6.32
N SER A 12 23.71 25.67 -7.23
CA SER A 12 22.47 24.89 -7.16
C SER A 12 22.67 23.81 -6.10
N GLU A 13 22.14 24.02 -4.90
CA GLU A 13 21.97 22.94 -3.92
C GLU A 13 21.29 21.74 -4.61
N PRO A 14 21.64 20.48 -4.25
CA PRO A 14 20.94 19.33 -4.80
C PRO A 14 19.46 19.46 -4.46
N GLU A 15 18.63 19.52 -5.50
CA GLU A 15 17.19 19.63 -5.39
C GLU A 15 16.68 18.42 -4.61
N GLN A 16 16.37 18.64 -3.32
CA GLN A 16 15.92 17.57 -2.45
C GLN A 16 14.46 17.26 -2.80
N TYR A 17 14.21 16.05 -3.30
CA TYR A 17 12.84 15.63 -3.62
C TYR A 17 11.96 15.65 -2.36
N PRO A 18 10.72 16.15 -2.46
CA PRO A 18 9.79 16.16 -1.34
C PRO A 18 9.38 14.74 -0.96
N THR A 19 8.98 14.56 0.29
CA THR A 19 8.37 13.29 0.74
C THR A 19 6.94 13.20 0.23
N PHE A 20 6.39 11.99 0.12
CA PHE A 20 4.98 11.82 -0.26
C PHE A 20 4.04 12.58 0.70
N THR A 21 4.31 12.50 2.01
CA THR A 21 3.56 13.21 3.05
C THR A 21 3.62 14.73 2.88
N GLU A 22 4.77 15.29 2.50
CA GLU A 22 4.90 16.73 2.21
C GLU A 22 4.03 17.18 1.04
N LEU A 23 3.94 16.37 -0.01
CA LEU A 23 3.05 16.65 -1.14
C LEU A 23 1.58 16.63 -0.72
N LEU A 24 1.15 15.63 0.07
CA LEU A 24 -0.22 15.57 0.58
C LEU A 24 -0.57 16.78 1.45
N ARG A 25 0.35 17.24 2.32
CA ARG A 25 0.15 18.45 3.14
C ARG A 25 -0.05 19.71 2.30
N ARG A 26 0.48 19.73 1.08
CA ARG A 26 0.28 20.80 0.09
C ARG A 26 -0.94 20.57 -0.80
N ALA A 27 -1.78 19.56 -0.48
CA ALA A 27 -2.91 19.12 -1.29
C ALA A 27 -2.53 18.66 -2.71
N ILE A 28 -1.28 18.19 -2.89
CA ILE A 28 -0.80 17.57 -4.12
C ILE A 28 -0.86 16.07 -3.92
N VAL A 29 -1.68 15.38 -4.72
CA VAL A 29 -1.79 13.91 -4.68
C VAL A 29 -0.98 13.33 -5.84
N PRO A 30 0.20 12.73 -5.57
CA PRO A 30 1.01 12.12 -6.62
C PRO A 30 0.22 11.00 -7.29
N GLN A 31 0.15 11.03 -8.62
CA GLN A 31 -0.56 10.04 -9.41
C GLN A 31 0.39 8.92 -9.81
N LEU A 32 -0.14 7.70 -9.96
CA LEU A 32 0.59 6.61 -10.59
C LEU A 32 0.96 6.99 -12.02
N SER A 33 2.19 6.66 -12.44
CA SER A 33 2.54 6.77 -13.85
C SER A 33 1.73 5.77 -14.69
N LEU A 34 1.57 6.07 -15.98
CA LEU A 34 0.98 5.14 -16.95
C LEU A 34 1.72 3.79 -16.97
N ASP A 35 3.04 3.79 -16.77
CA ASP A 35 3.82 2.56 -16.72
C ASP A 35 3.46 1.73 -15.48
N ALA A 36 3.23 2.37 -14.32
CA ALA A 36 2.87 1.66 -13.09
C ALA A 36 1.44 1.11 -13.12
N VAL A 37 0.55 1.74 -13.88
CA VAL A 37 -0.80 1.22 -14.13
C VAL A 37 -0.77 -0.12 -14.89
N ARG A 38 0.27 -0.37 -15.69
CA ARG A 38 0.46 -1.63 -16.43
C ARG A 38 0.93 -2.77 -15.54
N LEU A 39 1.29 -2.51 -14.29
CA LEU A 39 1.74 -3.53 -13.36
C LEU A 39 0.54 -4.40 -12.92
N VAL A 40 0.63 -5.69 -13.21
CA VAL A 40 -0.23 -6.72 -12.61
C VAL A 40 0.57 -7.39 -11.52
N TRP A 41 0.09 -7.23 -10.28
CA TRP A 41 0.79 -7.72 -9.11
C TRP A 41 -0.04 -8.76 -8.39
N TYR A 42 0.33 -10.03 -8.53
CA TYR A 42 -0.29 -11.12 -7.82
C TYR A 42 0.11 -11.12 -6.34
N PHE A 43 -0.88 -11.22 -5.47
CA PHE A 43 -0.69 -11.28 -4.02
C PHE A 43 -0.36 -12.71 -3.58
N ARG A 44 0.73 -13.28 -4.12
CA ARG A 44 1.25 -14.62 -3.79
C ARG A 44 2.67 -14.79 -4.31
N GLY A 45 3.41 -15.77 -3.78
CA GLY A 45 4.68 -16.21 -4.36
C GLY A 45 5.86 -15.29 -4.05
N SER A 46 6.92 -15.43 -4.85
CA SER A 46 8.12 -14.57 -4.79
C SER A 46 8.04 -13.43 -5.79
N LEU A 47 8.74 -12.34 -5.52
CA LEU A 47 8.75 -11.13 -6.36
C LEU A 47 8.93 -11.40 -7.86
N GLU A 48 9.81 -12.35 -8.21
CA GLU A 48 10.11 -12.74 -9.59
C GLU A 48 8.90 -13.33 -10.34
N THR A 49 8.01 -13.99 -9.60
CA THR A 49 6.82 -14.68 -10.12
C THR A 49 5.52 -13.92 -9.91
N SER A 50 5.51 -12.97 -8.98
CA SER A 50 4.31 -12.22 -8.55
C SER A 50 4.01 -11.02 -9.44
N LEU A 51 4.94 -10.58 -10.27
CA LEU A 51 4.82 -9.35 -11.04
C LEU A 51 4.82 -9.62 -12.54
N SER A 52 3.82 -9.08 -13.22
CA SER A 52 3.71 -9.07 -14.67
C SER A 52 3.38 -7.66 -15.16
N ILE A 53 3.67 -7.39 -16.42
CA ILE A 53 3.36 -6.13 -17.07
C ILE A 53 2.42 -6.39 -18.23
N MET A 54 1.40 -5.56 -18.35
CA MET A 54 0.58 -5.49 -19.55
C MET A 54 1.39 -4.89 -20.71
N THR A 55 1.41 -5.55 -21.86
CA THR A 55 2.09 -5.02 -23.06
C THR A 55 1.52 -3.67 -23.51
N THR A 56 0.21 -3.49 -23.36
CA THR A 56 -0.48 -2.20 -23.52
C THR A 56 -1.27 -1.91 -22.24
N ALA A 57 -1.34 -0.66 -21.78
CA ALA A 57 -2.18 -0.31 -20.63
C ALA A 57 -3.62 -0.79 -20.86
N TYR A 58 -4.18 -1.46 -19.84
CA TYR A 58 -5.53 -2.03 -19.86
C TYR A 58 -5.72 -3.24 -20.80
N ASP A 59 -4.64 -3.90 -21.20
CA ASP A 59 -4.69 -5.20 -21.89
C ASP A 59 -4.20 -6.31 -20.95
N THR A 60 -5.13 -7.07 -20.37
CA THR A 60 -4.81 -8.20 -19.48
C THR A 60 -4.54 -9.52 -20.18
N ASP A 61 -4.80 -9.60 -21.49
CA ASP A 61 -4.70 -10.86 -22.24
C ASP A 61 -3.24 -11.18 -22.57
N VAL A 62 -2.39 -10.15 -22.66
CA VAL A 62 -0.97 -10.28 -23.00
C VAL A 62 -0.09 -9.71 -21.89
N LEU A 63 0.36 -10.61 -21.02
CA LEU A 63 1.24 -10.30 -19.89
C LEU A 63 2.67 -10.78 -20.14
N GLU A 64 3.63 -9.91 -19.84
CA GLU A 64 5.05 -10.23 -19.82
C GLU A 64 5.58 -10.24 -18.37
N PRO A 65 6.51 -11.13 -18.00
CA PRO A 65 7.11 -11.11 -16.67
C PRO A 65 7.85 -9.80 -16.38
N TYR A 66 7.64 -9.22 -15.20
CA TYR A 66 8.41 -8.04 -14.77
C TYR A 66 9.91 -8.33 -14.61
N PHE A 67 10.24 -9.58 -14.27
CA PHE A 67 11.61 -10.09 -14.31
C PHE A 67 11.84 -10.88 -15.60
N GLN A 68 12.70 -10.37 -16.48
CA GLN A 68 13.06 -11.02 -17.72
C GLN A 68 14.34 -11.84 -17.54
N HIS A 69 14.26 -13.17 -17.66
CA HIS A 69 15.46 -14.00 -17.72
C HIS A 69 16.19 -13.79 -19.06
N THR A 70 17.45 -13.35 -19.03
CA THR A 70 18.30 -13.32 -20.22
C THR A 70 19.48 -14.29 -20.08
N ASN A 71 20.08 -14.69 -21.20
CA ASN A 71 21.16 -15.71 -21.28
C ASN A 71 22.43 -15.37 -20.47
N GLY A 72 22.52 -14.19 -19.83
CA GLY A 72 23.64 -13.78 -18.96
C GLY A 72 23.23 -13.29 -17.56
N GLY A 73 21.96 -13.47 -17.16
CA GLY A 73 21.40 -12.91 -15.91
C GLY A 73 20.06 -12.19 -16.17
N GLY A 74 19.17 -12.14 -15.18
CA GLY A 74 17.87 -11.50 -15.36
C GLY A 74 17.92 -9.97 -15.37
N SER A 75 16.92 -9.33 -15.97
CA SER A 75 16.76 -7.87 -16.06
C SER A 75 15.34 -7.47 -15.66
N TRP A 76 15.20 -6.33 -14.97
CA TRP A 76 13.90 -5.78 -14.56
C TRP A 76 13.42 -4.73 -15.56
N HIS A 77 12.11 -4.60 -15.76
CA HIS A 77 11.55 -3.53 -16.59
C HIS A 77 11.67 -2.15 -15.92
N ILE A 78 11.96 -1.11 -16.72
CA ILE A 78 12.02 0.28 -16.27
C ILE A 78 10.59 0.83 -16.25
N ILE A 79 10.07 1.12 -15.06
CA ILE A 79 8.76 1.75 -14.84
C ILE A 79 8.98 3.02 -14.03
N SER A 80 8.46 4.15 -14.52
CA SER A 80 8.59 5.46 -13.87
C SER A 80 7.59 5.64 -12.71
N GLN A 81 7.88 6.51 -11.74
CA GLN A 81 6.96 6.98 -10.68
C GLN A 81 7.19 8.48 -10.43
N PRO A 82 6.23 9.21 -9.86
CA PRO A 82 6.47 10.58 -9.43
C PRO A 82 7.66 10.64 -8.47
N PRO A 83 8.58 11.60 -8.64
CA PRO A 83 9.83 11.61 -7.89
C PRO A 83 9.58 12.12 -6.47
N VAL A 84 9.58 11.20 -5.52
CA VAL A 84 9.49 11.46 -4.08
C VAL A 84 10.66 10.81 -3.35
N SER A 85 11.11 11.41 -2.26
CA SER A 85 12.23 10.89 -1.45
C SER A 85 11.85 9.78 -0.49
N GLU A 86 10.55 9.59 -0.20
CA GLU A 86 10.03 8.50 0.63
C GLU A 86 8.52 8.32 0.43
N ILE A 87 8.04 7.08 0.62
CA ILE A 87 6.62 6.71 0.66
C ILE A 87 6.44 5.73 1.82
N VAL A 88 5.37 5.89 2.60
CA VAL A 88 4.90 4.83 3.51
C VAL A 88 3.73 4.13 2.82
N ALA A 89 3.90 2.85 2.49
CA ALA A 89 2.87 2.05 1.85
C ALA A 89 2.05 1.29 2.88
N THR A 90 0.75 1.50 2.93
CA THR A 90 -0.23 0.84 3.82
C THR A 90 -1.14 -0.09 3.04
N VAL A 91 -1.87 -0.96 3.75
CA VAL A 91 -2.95 -1.79 3.17
C VAL A 91 -4.25 -1.39 3.83
N ASP A 92 -5.21 -0.94 3.04
CA ASP A 92 -6.51 -0.42 3.49
C ASP A 92 -7.20 -1.40 4.45
N ASP A 93 -7.25 -2.70 4.09
CA ASP A 93 -7.84 -3.75 4.91
C ASP A 93 -7.21 -3.83 6.33
N LEU A 94 -5.90 -3.62 6.47
CA LEU A 94 -5.23 -3.65 7.78
C LEU A 94 -5.51 -2.39 8.61
N GLU A 95 -5.62 -1.22 7.96
CA GLU A 95 -5.88 0.06 8.63
C GLU A 95 -7.30 0.13 9.20
N ILE A 96 -8.27 -0.54 8.56
CA ILE A 96 -9.67 -0.54 9.02
C ILE A 96 -10.06 -1.80 9.81
N TRP A 97 -9.22 -2.84 9.83
CA TRP A 97 -9.56 -4.16 10.37
C TRP A 97 -10.14 -4.11 11.79
N GLU A 98 -9.52 -3.35 12.69
CA GLU A 98 -9.97 -3.26 14.08
C GLU A 98 -11.34 -2.57 14.19
N SER A 99 -11.59 -1.57 13.36
CA SER A 99 -12.89 -0.89 13.31
C SER A 99 -13.97 -1.85 12.80
N ASP A 100 -13.72 -2.51 11.67
CA ASP A 100 -14.68 -3.44 11.05
C ASP A 100 -14.95 -4.65 11.94
N TRP A 101 -13.91 -5.17 12.59
CA TRP A 101 -14.05 -6.24 13.57
C TRP A 101 -14.97 -5.82 14.72
N LYS A 102 -14.78 -4.61 15.28
CA LYS A 102 -15.67 -4.11 16.35
C LYS A 102 -17.10 -3.95 15.87
N ASP A 103 -17.30 -3.34 14.70
CA ASP A 103 -18.63 -3.09 14.14
C ASP A 103 -19.39 -4.38 13.85
N PHE A 104 -18.71 -5.40 13.33
CA PHE A 104 -19.31 -6.73 13.12
C PHE A 104 -19.70 -7.38 14.44
N HIS A 105 -18.84 -7.30 15.46
CA HIS A 105 -19.03 -8.00 16.73
C HIS A 105 -19.86 -7.23 17.77
N ARG A 106 -20.22 -5.96 17.53
CA ARG A 106 -20.91 -5.10 18.50
C ARG A 106 -22.23 -5.67 19.05
N ASN A 107 -22.91 -6.51 18.27
CA ASN A 107 -24.22 -7.09 18.61
C ASN A 107 -24.13 -8.58 19.00
N HIS A 108 -22.92 -9.17 18.99
CA HIS A 108 -22.72 -10.58 19.30
C HIS A 108 -22.69 -10.87 20.81
N SER A 109 -22.54 -9.83 21.63
CA SER A 109 -22.56 -9.90 23.09
C SER A 109 -23.11 -8.62 23.72
N ASP A 110 -23.79 -8.77 24.85
CA ASP A 110 -24.30 -7.65 25.65
C ASP A 110 -23.33 -7.41 26.84
N PRO A 111 -22.82 -6.17 27.01
CA PRO A 111 -21.89 -5.84 28.10
C PRO A 111 -22.52 -5.91 29.50
N ASP A 112 -23.85 -5.89 29.64
CA ASP A 112 -24.57 -5.85 30.93
C ASP A 112 -24.85 -7.25 31.53
N VAL A 113 -24.53 -8.34 30.82
CA VAL A 113 -24.74 -9.70 31.34
C VAL A 113 -23.53 -10.12 32.17
N SER A 114 -23.70 -10.10 33.50
CA SER A 114 -22.65 -10.38 34.48
C SER A 114 -21.93 -11.71 34.25
N TYR A 115 -20.69 -11.65 33.78
CA TYR A 115 -19.57 -12.56 34.06
C TYR A 115 -19.92 -14.02 34.35
N GLU A 116 -20.47 -14.71 33.37
CA GLU A 116 -19.97 -16.04 33.09
C GLU A 116 -19.21 -15.94 31.78
N GLU A 117 -17.97 -16.42 31.83
CA GLU A 117 -17.01 -16.57 30.75
C GLU A 117 -17.65 -17.39 29.62
N SER A 118 -18.59 -16.79 28.89
CA SER A 118 -19.04 -17.35 27.63
C SER A 118 -17.76 -17.35 26.80
N GLY A 119 -17.21 -18.53 26.49
CA GLY A 119 -15.97 -18.65 25.69
C GLY A 119 -16.09 -17.97 24.32
N TYR A 120 -17.28 -17.45 24.00
CA TYR A 120 -17.68 -16.72 22.83
C TYR A 120 -17.27 -15.24 22.83
N ALA A 121 -17.33 -14.51 23.96
CA ALA A 121 -16.99 -13.08 24.02
C ALA A 121 -16.29 -12.69 25.33
N LYS A 122 -15.27 -11.84 25.26
CA LYS A 122 -14.49 -11.38 26.41
C LYS A 122 -14.33 -9.86 26.38
N TYR A 123 -14.72 -9.23 27.48
CA TYR A 123 -14.49 -7.81 27.73
C TYR A 123 -13.38 -7.61 28.78
N GLY A 124 -12.70 -6.47 28.74
CA GLY A 124 -11.66 -6.13 29.70
C GLY A 124 -10.94 -4.82 29.41
N ASP A 125 -9.79 -4.63 30.04
CA ASP A 125 -8.95 -3.44 29.83
C ASP A 125 -8.21 -3.54 28.48
N LEU A 126 -8.35 -2.50 27.65
CA LEU A 126 -7.61 -2.39 26.39
C LEU A 126 -6.13 -2.06 26.66
N PRO A 127 -5.18 -2.89 26.20
CA PRO A 127 -3.76 -2.56 26.27
C PRO A 127 -3.46 -1.30 25.47
N GLY A 128 -2.90 -0.28 26.11
CA GLY A 128 -2.56 0.99 25.44
C GLY A 128 -3.72 1.99 25.33
N TYR A 129 -4.81 1.78 26.09
CA TYR A 129 -5.98 2.67 26.13
C TYR A 129 -5.65 4.16 26.12
N ASP A 130 -6.19 4.87 25.14
CA ASP A 130 -6.17 6.31 24.99
C ASP A 130 -7.59 6.87 25.11
N PRO A 131 -7.96 7.53 26.23
CA PRO A 131 -9.32 8.04 26.45
C PRO A 131 -9.74 9.13 25.46
N GLU A 132 -8.83 9.70 24.66
CA GLU A 132 -9.20 10.65 23.60
C GLU A 132 -9.58 9.97 22.28
N LYS A 133 -9.16 8.72 22.08
CA LYS A 133 -9.34 7.99 20.81
C LYS A 133 -10.21 6.75 20.94
N ASP A 134 -10.17 6.10 22.10
CA ASP A 134 -10.83 4.83 22.34
C ASP A 134 -12.24 5.02 22.91
N GLU A 135 -13.07 4.00 22.70
CA GLU A 135 -14.40 3.89 23.31
C GLU A 135 -14.30 3.75 24.84
N ASP A 136 -15.34 4.17 25.57
CA ASP A 136 -15.37 4.01 27.02
C ASP A 136 -15.34 2.51 27.41
N PRO A 137 -14.64 2.13 28.49
CA PRO A 137 -14.61 0.75 28.96
C PRO A 137 -16.00 0.25 29.44
N PRO A 138 -16.24 -1.08 29.44
CA PRO A 138 -15.27 -2.14 29.16
C PRO A 138 -15.11 -2.44 27.65
N HIS A 139 -13.88 -2.73 27.23
CA HIS A 139 -13.56 -2.96 25.81
C HIS A 139 -13.79 -4.40 25.40
N LEU A 140 -14.34 -4.62 24.21
CA LEU A 140 -14.42 -5.96 23.62
C LEU A 140 -13.02 -6.40 23.17
N LEU A 141 -12.48 -7.47 23.75
CA LEU A 141 -11.13 -7.98 23.48
C LEU A 141 -11.13 -9.25 22.61
N LYS A 142 -12.21 -10.03 22.67
CA LYS A 142 -12.38 -11.28 21.92
C LYS A 142 -13.85 -11.52 21.63
N CYS A 143 -14.17 -12.02 20.45
CA CYS A 143 -15.52 -12.44 20.08
C CYS A 143 -15.48 -13.53 18.99
N CYS A 144 -16.46 -14.44 18.95
CA CYS A 144 -16.55 -15.49 17.92
C CYS A 144 -15.28 -16.37 17.79
N ASN A 145 -14.58 -16.58 18.92
CA ASN A 145 -13.26 -17.24 18.98
C ASN A 145 -12.10 -16.48 18.31
N THR A 146 -12.32 -15.26 17.82
CA THR A 146 -11.30 -14.38 17.25
C THR A 146 -10.89 -13.33 18.29
N GLU A 147 -9.59 -13.00 18.33
CA GLU A 147 -9.08 -11.90 19.15
C GLU A 147 -9.27 -10.58 18.41
N ARG A 148 -9.48 -9.48 19.14
CA ARG A 148 -9.49 -8.13 18.55
C ARG A 148 -8.13 -7.85 17.89
N PRO A 149 -8.09 -7.47 16.60
CA PRO A 149 -6.85 -7.30 15.85
C PRO A 149 -6.15 -5.98 16.18
N MET A 150 -5.58 -5.88 17.38
CA MET A 150 -4.90 -4.68 17.86
C MET A 150 -3.54 -4.47 17.17
N HIS A 151 -3.22 -3.22 16.85
CA HIS A 151 -1.91 -2.79 16.32
C HIS A 151 -1.51 -3.49 15.01
N LYS A 152 -2.51 -3.78 14.16
CA LYS A 152 -2.31 -4.36 12.83
C LYS A 152 -2.15 -3.32 11.73
N GLU A 153 -2.56 -2.08 12.00
CA GLU A 153 -2.23 -0.91 11.23
C GLU A 153 -0.72 -0.65 11.18
N GLY A 154 -0.28 0.12 10.18
CA GLY A 154 1.10 0.51 10.00
C GLY A 154 1.68 -0.03 8.70
N GLY A 155 2.20 0.88 7.89
CA GLY A 155 2.78 0.57 6.60
C GLY A 155 4.26 0.21 6.64
N VAL A 156 4.83 0.07 5.44
CA VAL A 156 6.27 -0.07 5.22
C VAL A 156 6.85 1.18 4.59
N LEU A 157 7.95 1.67 5.15
CA LEU A 157 8.69 2.80 4.59
C LEU A 157 9.50 2.33 3.37
N VAL A 158 9.29 3.01 2.25
CA VAL A 158 10.02 2.86 1.00
C VAL A 158 10.92 4.08 0.81
N THR A 159 12.21 3.83 0.63
CA THR A 159 13.22 4.86 0.35
C THR A 159 13.99 4.52 -0.93
N PRO A 160 14.52 5.53 -1.64
CA PRO A 160 15.37 5.33 -2.81
C PRO A 160 16.57 4.43 -2.49
N SER A 161 16.99 3.62 -3.46
CA SER A 161 18.29 2.94 -3.36
C SER A 161 19.43 3.96 -3.18
N ALA A 162 20.42 3.61 -2.34
CA ALA A 162 21.55 4.49 -2.03
C ALA A 162 22.40 4.87 -3.27
N SER A 163 22.34 4.08 -4.34
CA SER A 163 23.01 4.37 -5.62
C SER A 163 22.10 5.04 -6.66
N GLY A 164 20.85 5.34 -6.30
CA GLY A 164 19.84 5.94 -7.18
C GLY A 164 19.94 7.46 -7.28
N ASN A 165 18.98 8.05 -8.00
CA ASN A 165 18.90 9.49 -8.26
C ASN A 165 18.24 10.30 -7.13
N GLY A 166 18.10 9.74 -5.92
CA GLY A 166 17.48 10.41 -4.77
C GLY A 166 15.94 10.39 -4.73
N PHE A 167 15.29 9.66 -5.63
CA PHE A 167 13.83 9.45 -5.62
C PHE A 167 13.46 7.96 -5.72
N VAL A 168 12.29 7.60 -5.19
CA VAL A 168 11.79 6.22 -5.16
C VAL A 168 11.43 5.76 -6.57
N THR A 169 12.01 4.64 -7.00
CA THR A 169 11.63 3.96 -8.23
C THR A 169 10.57 2.89 -7.98
N ILE A 170 9.90 2.42 -9.04
CA ILE A 170 9.02 1.24 -8.91
C ILE A 170 9.76 0.03 -8.41
N HIS A 171 11.01 -0.14 -8.82
CA HIS A 171 11.80 -1.26 -8.35
C HIS A 171 12.05 -1.16 -6.84
N ASP A 172 12.43 0.01 -6.32
CA ASP A 172 12.55 0.23 -4.87
C ASP A 172 11.23 -0.05 -4.14
N TYR A 173 10.12 0.41 -4.72
CA TYR A 173 8.78 0.19 -4.19
C TYR A 173 8.42 -1.30 -4.11
N VAL A 174 8.42 -2.03 -5.22
CA VAL A 174 7.97 -3.43 -5.24
C VAL A 174 8.93 -4.35 -4.48
N THR A 175 10.24 -4.07 -4.48
CA THR A 175 11.22 -4.87 -3.73
C THR A 175 11.12 -4.66 -2.23
N THR A 176 10.63 -3.51 -1.77
CA THR A 176 10.39 -3.22 -0.35
C THR A 176 9.02 -3.71 0.10
N VAL A 177 7.99 -3.41 -0.68
CA VAL A 177 6.59 -3.67 -0.32
C VAL A 177 6.22 -5.14 -0.48
N HIS A 178 6.71 -5.84 -1.51
CA HIS A 178 6.32 -7.25 -1.71
C HIS A 178 6.73 -8.18 -0.57
N PRO A 179 7.97 -8.16 -0.05
CA PRO A 179 8.33 -9.00 1.10
C PRO A 179 7.55 -8.63 2.36
N TRP A 180 7.18 -7.36 2.53
CA TRP A 180 6.32 -6.92 3.64
C TRP A 180 4.90 -7.48 3.48
N LEU A 181 4.29 -7.36 2.29
CA LEU A 181 2.99 -7.97 1.97
C LEU A 181 2.97 -9.48 2.22
N MET A 182 4.02 -10.20 1.81
CA MET A 182 4.10 -11.65 2.03
C MET A 182 4.27 -12.01 3.50
N ARG A 183 4.94 -11.17 4.30
CA ARG A 183 5.08 -11.36 5.76
C ARG A 183 3.75 -11.16 6.49
N ASN A 184 2.96 -10.18 6.07
CA ASN A 184 1.66 -9.87 6.67
C ASN A 184 0.50 -10.58 5.97
N ARG A 185 0.79 -11.56 5.11
CA ARG A 185 -0.22 -12.16 4.23
C ARG A 185 -1.41 -12.74 4.99
N GLN A 186 -1.16 -13.46 6.07
CA GLN A 186 -2.25 -14.05 6.86
C GLN A 186 -3.13 -12.98 7.51
N ASP A 187 -2.52 -11.97 8.13
CA ASP A 187 -3.24 -10.86 8.74
C ASP A 187 -4.12 -10.12 7.71
N ILE A 188 -3.60 -9.89 6.49
CA ILE A 188 -4.37 -9.27 5.40
C ILE A 188 -5.55 -10.15 4.99
N LEU A 189 -5.37 -11.46 4.85
CA LEU A 189 -6.46 -12.38 4.49
C LEU A 189 -7.51 -12.47 5.60
N ASP A 190 -7.09 -12.44 6.87
CA ASP A 190 -8.00 -12.43 8.01
C ASP A 190 -8.78 -11.10 8.09
N ALA A 191 -8.14 -9.98 7.74
CA ALA A 191 -8.78 -8.67 7.63
C ALA A 191 -9.84 -8.64 6.52
N MET A 192 -9.50 -9.12 5.32
CA MET A 192 -10.45 -9.25 4.20
C MET A 192 -11.64 -10.15 4.55
N ASN A 193 -11.43 -11.16 5.41
CA ASN A 193 -12.47 -12.07 5.87
C ASN A 193 -13.11 -11.65 7.21
N CYS A 194 -13.03 -10.37 7.60
CA CYS A 194 -13.57 -9.90 8.88
C CYS A 194 -15.07 -10.20 9.07
N TYR A 195 -15.82 -10.30 7.97
CA TYR A 195 -17.26 -10.62 7.94
C TYR A 195 -17.58 -12.10 7.68
N GLU A 196 -16.57 -12.99 7.69
CA GLU A 196 -16.69 -14.46 7.49
C GLU A 196 -17.39 -14.88 6.19
N GLN A 197 -17.29 -14.06 5.14
CA GLN A 197 -17.97 -14.28 3.86
C GLN A 197 -17.00 -14.55 2.71
N MET A 198 -15.69 -14.45 2.95
CA MET A 198 -14.70 -14.66 1.90
C MET A 198 -14.61 -16.15 1.57
N PRO A 199 -14.58 -16.51 0.27
CA PRO A 199 -14.18 -17.85 -0.15
C PRO A 199 -12.79 -18.22 0.36
N ASP A 200 -12.42 -19.51 0.26
CA ASP A 200 -11.06 -19.93 0.57
C ASP A 200 -10.04 -19.15 -0.28
N ALA A 201 -9.18 -18.39 0.41
CA ALA A 201 -8.16 -17.56 -0.21
C ALA A 201 -7.19 -18.36 -1.10
N GLU A 202 -7.00 -19.65 -0.86
CA GLU A 202 -6.18 -20.51 -1.72
C GLU A 202 -6.79 -20.74 -3.10
N HIS A 203 -8.10 -20.54 -3.24
CA HIS A 203 -8.84 -20.69 -4.49
C HIS A 203 -9.08 -19.36 -5.22
N MET A 204 -8.66 -18.24 -4.65
CA MET A 204 -8.81 -16.91 -5.23
C MET A 204 -7.54 -16.49 -5.99
N ASP A 205 -7.73 -15.82 -7.13
CA ASP A 205 -6.62 -15.16 -7.84
C ASP A 205 -6.54 -13.71 -7.36
N LEU A 206 -5.85 -13.50 -6.23
CA LEU A 206 -5.75 -12.19 -5.60
C LEU A 206 -4.65 -11.33 -6.22
N VAL A 207 -4.98 -10.06 -6.44
CA VAL A 207 -4.06 -9.04 -6.96
C VAL A 207 -3.99 -7.84 -6.01
N VAL A 208 -2.82 -7.18 -6.01
CA VAL A 208 -2.59 -5.93 -5.31
C VAL A 208 -3.14 -4.80 -6.17
N ASP A 209 -4.12 -4.08 -5.65
CA ASP A 209 -4.71 -2.89 -6.24
C ASP A 209 -4.04 -1.65 -5.64
N LEU A 210 -3.23 -0.96 -6.44
CA LEU A 210 -2.71 0.37 -6.07
C LEU A 210 -3.86 1.38 -6.15
N ILE A 211 -4.57 1.59 -5.04
CA ILE A 211 -5.64 2.61 -4.91
C ILE A 211 -4.98 3.99 -5.05
N ARG A 212 -3.87 4.18 -4.33
CA ARG A 212 -2.90 5.27 -4.47
C ARG A 212 -1.48 4.69 -4.39
N VAL A 213 -0.47 5.54 -4.52
CA VAL A 213 0.93 5.11 -4.37
C VAL A 213 1.24 4.70 -2.92
N ASP A 214 0.59 5.33 -1.94
CA ASP A 214 0.75 5.04 -0.52
C ASP A 214 -0.27 4.04 0.04
N ASP A 215 -1.31 3.72 -0.72
CA ASP A 215 -2.47 2.98 -0.23
C ASP A 215 -2.83 1.82 -1.17
N LEU A 216 -2.77 0.60 -0.62
CA LEU A 216 -2.93 -0.67 -1.31
C LEU A 216 -4.23 -1.34 -0.87
N GLY A 217 -5.00 -1.86 -1.82
CA GLY A 217 -6.06 -2.84 -1.55
C GLY A 217 -5.66 -4.22 -2.08
N ILE A 218 -6.28 -5.29 -1.56
CA ILE A 218 -6.22 -6.62 -2.17
C ILE A 218 -7.59 -6.97 -2.73
N LYS A 219 -7.65 -7.43 -3.99
CA LYS A 219 -8.91 -7.78 -4.67
C LYS A 219 -8.81 -9.07 -5.44
N GLU A 220 -9.94 -9.71 -5.68
CA GLU A 220 -10.01 -10.78 -6.68
C GLU A 220 -9.77 -10.17 -8.07
N LYS A 221 -8.95 -10.84 -8.89
CA LYS A 221 -8.59 -10.36 -10.22
C LYS A 221 -9.80 -10.14 -11.14
N SER A 222 -10.88 -10.90 -10.97
CA SER A 222 -12.15 -10.74 -11.69
C SER A 222 -12.86 -9.42 -11.37
N GLU A 223 -12.72 -8.95 -10.13
CA GLU A 223 -13.33 -7.72 -9.64
C GLU A 223 -12.42 -6.51 -9.78
N TRP A 224 -11.12 -6.73 -10.04
CA TRP A 224 -10.12 -5.70 -10.27
C TRP A 224 -10.48 -4.89 -11.53
N PRO A 225 -10.99 -3.66 -11.39
CA PRO A 225 -11.51 -2.92 -12.51
C PRO A 225 -10.37 -2.22 -13.25
N GLN A 226 -10.25 -2.47 -14.56
CA GLN A 226 -9.40 -1.66 -15.43
C GLN A 226 -10.08 -0.36 -15.89
N GLU A 227 -11.42 -0.36 -15.96
CA GLU A 227 -12.20 0.74 -16.53
C GLU A 227 -12.10 2.06 -15.73
N GLY A 228 -11.88 1.99 -14.41
CA GLY A 228 -11.72 3.18 -13.56
C GLY A 228 -10.35 3.86 -13.66
N ARG A 229 -9.30 3.13 -14.07
CA ARG A 229 -7.96 3.67 -14.27
C ARG A 229 -7.80 4.33 -15.65
N ALA A 230 -8.61 3.93 -16.64
CA ALA A 230 -8.71 4.60 -17.95
C ALA A 230 -9.15 6.08 -17.84
N ALA A 231 -9.68 6.51 -16.70
CA ALA A 231 -10.06 7.89 -16.43
C ALA A 231 -8.92 8.75 -15.86
N ILE A 232 -7.72 8.21 -15.57
CA ILE A 232 -6.54 9.03 -15.30
C ILE A 232 -6.21 9.74 -16.62
N PRO A 233 -6.43 11.06 -16.74
CA PRO A 233 -6.11 11.76 -17.97
C PRO A 233 -4.61 11.61 -18.22
N VAL A 234 -4.25 11.39 -19.49
CA VAL A 234 -2.86 11.35 -20.01
C VAL A 234 -2.13 12.72 -19.86
N ALA A 235 -2.64 13.62 -19.01
CA ALA A 235 -1.98 14.86 -18.62
C ALA A 235 -1.72 14.71 -17.11
N VAL A 236 -0.49 14.55 -16.63
CA VAL A 236 0.56 15.56 -16.66
C VAL A 236 1.93 14.87 -16.64
N GLU A 237 2.49 14.63 -17.82
CA GLU A 237 3.94 14.53 -18.00
C GLU A 237 4.43 15.96 -18.29
N LEU A 238 4.49 16.83 -17.26
CA LEU A 238 5.13 18.17 -17.29
C LEU A 238 4.77 18.96 -16.01
N ALA A 239 5.48 18.72 -14.90
CA ALA A 239 5.60 19.71 -13.81
C ALA A 239 6.74 19.34 -12.83
N VAL A 240 7.90 18.94 -13.34
CA VAL A 240 9.15 18.92 -12.55
C VAL A 240 10.26 19.70 -13.28
N ALA A 241 9.88 20.57 -14.23
CA ALA A 241 10.80 21.44 -14.96
C ALA A 241 10.68 22.92 -14.54
N GLU A 242 9.88 23.24 -13.53
CA GLU A 242 9.73 24.59 -12.99
C GLU A 242 9.64 24.60 -11.45
N LEU A 243 10.53 23.86 -10.78
CA LEU A 243 10.95 24.17 -9.41
C LEU A 243 12.45 24.47 -9.40
#